data_AF-A0A2V5S680-F1
#
_entry.id   AF-A0A2V5S680-F1
#
_cell.length_a   1.000
_cell.length_b   1.000
_cell.length_c   1.000
_cell.angle_alpha   90.00
_cell.angle_beta   90.00
_cell.angle_gamma   90.00
#
_symmetry.space_group_name_H-M   'P 1'
#
loop_
_entity.id
_entity.type
_entity.pdbx_description
1 polymer ?
#
loop_
_entity_poly.entity_id
_entity_poly.type
_entity_poly.pdbx_seq_one_letter_code
_entity_poly.pdbx_strand_id
1 'polypeptide(L)'
;APSHAPANVKNAIWAVNTLRGKPYVWGGGHGSFNDYGYDCSGSVSYALHYAGFLAAPIPSSDLMRYGERGRGRWITVYARHGHTFAVIAGLRLDTTDLRYGGDVGPRWYADGRNTRGFEAR
;
A
#
# COMPACT_ATOMS: atom_id res chain seq x y z
N ALA A 1 11.63 -10.93 -2.84
CA ALA A 1 11.00 -10.31 -4.03
C ALA A 1 11.32 -11.15 -5.27
N PRO A 2 10.48 -11.19 -6.32
CA PRO A 2 10.77 -11.96 -7.53
C PRO A 2 12.11 -11.56 -8.17
N SER A 3 12.86 -12.54 -8.69
CA SER A 3 14.20 -12.31 -9.26
C SER A 3 14.19 -11.33 -10.44
N HIS A 4 13.20 -11.44 -11.32
CA HIS A 4 13.01 -10.59 -12.50
C HIS A 4 12.25 -9.28 -12.21
N ALA A 5 11.89 -9.00 -10.96
CA ALA A 5 11.25 -7.73 -10.62
C ALA A 5 12.27 -6.57 -10.76
N PRO A 6 11.85 -5.41 -11.29
CA PRO A 6 12.71 -4.24 -11.34
C PRO A 6 13.04 -3.74 -9.92
N ALA A 7 14.13 -2.99 -9.80
CA ALA A 7 14.72 -2.61 -8.51
C ALA A 7 13.74 -1.85 -7.62
N ASN A 8 12.97 -0.92 -8.19
CA ASN A 8 11.89 -0.20 -7.50
C ASN A 8 10.88 -1.13 -6.81
N VAL A 9 10.45 -2.20 -7.48
CA VAL A 9 9.49 -3.18 -6.94
C VAL A 9 10.14 -3.99 -5.82
N LYS A 10 11.41 -4.35 -5.97
CA LYS A 10 12.17 -5.05 -4.92
C LYS A 10 12.31 -4.17 -3.68
N ASN A 11 12.58 -2.88 -3.85
CA ASN A 11 12.69 -1.92 -2.76
C ASN A 11 11.35 -1.73 -2.05
N ALA A 12 10.25 -1.62 -2.81
CA ALA A 12 8.90 -1.55 -2.23
C ALA A 12 8.61 -2.77 -1.35
N ILE A 13 8.90 -3.98 -1.84
CA ILE A 13 8.68 -5.22 -1.09
C ILE A 13 9.56 -5.26 0.17
N TRP A 14 10.84 -4.89 0.04
CA TRP A 14 11.76 -4.84 1.18
C TRP A 14 11.27 -3.87 2.25
N ALA A 15 10.83 -2.67 1.84
CA ALA A 15 10.30 -1.65 2.73
C ALA A 15 9.03 -2.13 3.44
N VAL A 16 8.06 -2.66 2.71
CA VAL A 16 6.81 -3.14 3.32
C VAL A 16 7.06 -4.31 4.28
N ASN A 17 8.09 -5.12 4.06
CA ASN A 17 8.48 -6.15 5.02
C ASN A 17 8.94 -5.57 6.38
N THR A 18 9.43 -4.32 6.43
CA THR A 18 9.75 -3.64 7.70
C THR A 18 8.51 -3.12 8.42
N LEU A 19 7.42 -2.87 7.68
CA LEU A 19 6.13 -2.49 8.25
C LEU A 19 5.33 -3.67 8.79
N ARG A 20 5.63 -4.88 8.30
CA ARG A 20 4.90 -6.10 8.65
C ARG A 20 4.88 -6.27 10.17
N GLY A 21 3.67 -6.23 10.75
CA GLY A 21 3.45 -6.41 12.19
C GLY A 21 3.38 -5.13 13.00
N LYS A 22 3.58 -3.96 12.39
CA LYS A 22 3.26 -2.68 13.04
C LYS A 22 1.75 -2.52 13.21
N PRO A 23 1.30 -1.86 14.28
CA PRO A 23 -0.12 -1.61 14.51
C PRO A 23 -0.71 -0.67 13.46
N TYR A 24 -2.02 -0.76 13.28
CA TYR A 24 -2.76 0.29 12.59
C TYR A 24 -2.85 1.51 13.49
N VAL A 25 -2.57 2.68 12.92
CA VAL A 25 -2.73 3.97 13.59
C VAL A 25 -3.34 4.91 12.57
N TRP A 26 -4.52 5.46 12.87
CA TRP A 26 -5.16 6.45 12.00
C TRP A 26 -4.26 7.69 11.83
N GLY A 27 -3.93 8.07 10.59
CA GLY A 27 -2.98 9.13 10.29
C GLY A 27 -1.50 8.71 10.41
N GLY A 28 -1.23 7.47 10.81
CA GLY A 28 0.13 6.94 10.96
C GLY A 28 0.87 6.88 9.63
N GLY A 29 2.10 7.37 9.61
CA GLY A 29 2.94 7.44 8.42
C GLY A 29 2.75 8.69 7.54
N HIS A 30 1.88 9.64 7.92
CA HIS A 30 1.67 10.90 7.17
C HIS A 30 2.57 12.05 7.62
N GLY A 31 2.95 12.10 8.90
CA GLY A 31 3.91 13.10 9.39
C GLY A 31 5.37 12.78 9.03
N SER A 32 5.68 11.49 8.90
CA SER A 32 6.99 10.97 8.53
C SER A 32 6.83 9.54 8.02
N PHE A 33 7.69 9.12 7.10
CA PHE A 33 7.77 7.70 6.73
C PHE A 33 8.28 6.83 7.89
N ASN A 34 8.89 7.38 8.94
CA ASN A 34 9.27 6.62 10.11
C ASN A 34 8.27 6.84 11.25
N ASP A 35 7.32 5.93 11.37
CA ASP A 35 6.28 5.93 12.40
C ASP A 35 6.20 4.57 13.15
N TYR A 36 5.58 4.58 14.33
CA TYR A 36 5.36 3.40 15.14
C TYR A 36 4.21 2.54 14.60
N GLY A 37 3.22 3.16 13.94
CA GLY A 37 2.10 2.49 13.27
C GLY A 37 1.66 3.23 12.02
N TYR A 38 0.86 2.57 11.17
CA TYR A 38 0.53 3.08 9.84
C TYR A 38 -0.95 2.87 9.50
N ASP A 39 -1.57 3.87 8.89
CA ASP A 39 -2.89 3.69 8.28
C ASP A 39 -2.80 3.08 6.88
N CYS A 40 -3.95 2.90 6.24
CA CYS A 40 -4.05 2.33 4.89
C CYS A 40 -3.24 3.13 3.85
N SER A 41 -3.39 4.45 3.84
CA SER A 41 -2.70 5.36 2.93
C SER A 41 -1.24 5.60 3.27
N GLY A 42 -0.88 5.65 4.56
CA GLY A 42 0.49 5.73 5.03
C GLY A 42 1.27 4.48 4.63
N SER A 43 0.65 3.29 4.76
CA SER A 43 1.26 2.02 4.33
C SER A 43 1.52 1.97 2.82
N VAL A 44 0.54 2.36 2.00
CA VAL A 44 0.72 2.41 0.53
C VAL A 44 1.73 3.48 0.14
N SER A 45 1.66 4.66 0.76
CA SER A 45 2.62 5.74 0.51
C SER A 45 4.05 5.34 0.85
N TYR A 46 4.25 4.63 1.96
CA TYR A 46 5.56 4.10 2.36
C TYR A 46 6.12 3.14 1.30
N ALA A 47 5.29 2.22 0.80
CA ALA A 47 5.69 1.31 -0.28
C ALA A 47 6.12 2.07 -1.55
N LEU A 48 5.35 3.08 -1.95
CA LEU A 48 5.62 3.91 -3.14
C LEU A 48 6.85 4.82 -2.96
N HIS A 49 7.10 5.31 -1.75
CA HIS A 49 8.28 6.11 -1.44
C HIS A 49 9.56 5.31 -1.64
N TYR A 50 9.64 4.10 -1.06
CA TYR A 50 10.80 3.23 -1.25
C TYR A 50 10.88 2.63 -2.66
N ALA A 51 9.77 2.62 -3.42
CA ALA A 51 9.80 2.36 -4.85
C ALA A 51 10.37 3.53 -5.67
N GLY A 52 10.60 4.70 -5.06
CA GLY A 52 11.07 5.91 -5.73
C GLY A 52 9.98 6.69 -6.46
N PHE A 53 8.70 6.42 -6.18
CA PHE A 53 7.57 7.03 -6.87
C PHE A 53 6.89 8.16 -6.10
N LEU A 54 7.14 8.28 -4.78
CA LEU A 54 6.61 9.37 -3.95
C LEU A 54 7.73 10.00 -3.11
N ALA A 55 7.72 11.33 -3.03
CA ALA A 55 8.62 12.08 -2.15
C ALA A 55 8.02 12.33 -0.75
N ALA A 56 6.69 12.33 -0.63
CA ALA A 56 5.96 12.57 0.60
C ALA A 56 4.72 11.65 0.68
N PRO A 57 4.26 11.30 1.88
CA PRO A 57 3.05 10.50 2.05
C PRO A 57 1.80 11.30 1.65
N ILE A 58 0.82 10.62 1.07
CA ILE A 58 -0.43 11.22 0.61
C ILE A 58 -1.65 10.41 1.05
N PRO A 59 -2.79 11.06 1.30
CA PRO A 59 -4.03 10.39 1.72
C PRO A 59 -4.65 9.53 0.62
N SER A 60 -5.58 8.66 1.01
CA SER A 60 -6.31 7.77 0.10
C SER A 60 -7.05 8.52 -1.01
N SER A 61 -7.57 9.72 -0.74
CA SER A 61 -8.22 10.59 -1.73
C SER A 61 -7.29 11.00 -2.88
N ASP A 62 -6.03 11.27 -2.56
CA ASP A 62 -5.05 11.73 -3.54
C ASP A 62 -4.48 10.54 -4.31
N LEU A 63 -4.33 9.38 -3.64
CA LEU A 63 -4.00 8.11 -4.29
C LEU A 63 -5.05 7.70 -5.33
N MET A 64 -6.31 8.15 -5.23
CA MET A 64 -7.31 7.91 -6.28
C MET A 64 -6.99 8.59 -7.60
N ARG A 65 -6.05 9.55 -7.63
CA ARG A 65 -5.66 10.33 -8.81
C ARG A 65 -4.17 10.24 -9.12
N TYR A 66 -3.44 9.49 -8.31
CA TYR A 66 -2.01 9.29 -8.44
C TYR A 66 -1.68 8.38 -9.63
N GLY A 67 -0.55 8.63 -10.31
CA GLY A 67 -0.09 7.76 -11.40
C GLY A 67 -1.03 7.67 -12.61
N GLU A 68 -0.81 6.65 -13.42
CA GLU A 68 -1.64 6.34 -14.59
C GLU A 68 -2.93 5.62 -14.17
N ARG A 69 -3.98 5.65 -15.00
CA ARG A 69 -5.19 4.87 -14.70
C ARG A 69 -4.99 3.40 -15.06
N GLY A 70 -5.48 2.50 -14.22
CA GLY A 70 -5.58 1.08 -14.53
C GLY A 70 -4.63 0.20 -13.72
N ARG A 71 -4.51 -1.06 -14.13
CA ARG A 71 -3.66 -2.05 -13.46
C ARG A 71 -2.25 -1.97 -14.00
N GLY A 72 -1.30 -1.60 -13.15
CA GLY A 72 0.12 -1.71 -13.47
C GLY A 72 0.60 -3.17 -13.48
N ARG A 73 1.73 -3.41 -14.16
CA ARG A 73 2.33 -4.75 -14.28
C ARG A 73 2.87 -5.29 -12.95
N TRP A 74 3.42 -4.40 -12.13
CA TRP A 74 4.12 -4.77 -10.90
C TRP A 74 3.48 -4.19 -9.64
N ILE A 75 3.02 -2.95 -9.71
CA ILE A 75 2.33 -2.29 -8.62
C ILE A 75 1.00 -1.81 -9.17
N THR A 76 -0.08 -2.04 -8.43
CA THR A 76 -1.37 -1.40 -8.64
C THR A 76 -1.87 -0.90 -7.31
N VAL A 77 -2.15 0.39 -7.22
CA VAL A 77 -2.83 0.99 -6.08
C VAL A 77 -4.32 0.96 -6.35
N TYR A 78 -5.08 0.52 -5.36
CA TYR A 78 -6.53 0.54 -5.39
C TYR A 78 -7.00 1.50 -4.32
N ALA A 79 -7.52 2.65 -4.72
CA ALA A 79 -7.90 3.71 -3.81
C ALA A 79 -9.38 4.09 -3.98
N ARG A 80 -10.02 4.45 -2.86
CA ARG A 80 -11.35 5.06 -2.81
C ARG A 80 -11.44 5.98 -1.60
N HIS A 81 -12.54 6.71 -1.48
CA HIS A 81 -12.78 7.52 -0.30
C HIS A 81 -12.80 6.63 0.97
N GLY A 82 -11.88 6.91 1.90
CA GLY A 82 -11.78 6.22 3.19
C GLY A 82 -11.00 4.91 3.20
N HIS A 83 -10.48 4.42 2.07
CA HIS A 83 -9.60 3.24 2.08
C HIS A 83 -8.72 3.12 0.84
N THR A 84 -7.51 2.59 1.03
CA THR A 84 -6.60 2.25 -0.06
C THR A 84 -5.78 1.02 0.29
N PHE A 85 -5.38 0.27 -0.73
CA PHE A 85 -4.46 -0.86 -0.61
C PHE A 85 -3.64 -0.96 -1.90
N ALA A 86 -2.58 -1.77 -1.89
CA ALA A 86 -1.76 -1.99 -3.09
C ALA A 86 -1.61 -3.48 -3.38
N VAL A 87 -1.49 -3.83 -4.66
CA VAL A 87 -1.01 -5.13 -5.10
C VAL A 87 0.40 -4.94 -5.64
N ILE A 88 1.39 -5.57 -5.01
CA ILE A 88 2.81 -5.45 -5.36
C ILE A 88 3.31 -6.86 -5.68
N ALA A 89 3.75 -7.06 -6.92
CA ALA A 89 4.20 -8.35 -7.45
C ALA A 89 3.20 -9.49 -7.18
N GLY A 90 1.89 -9.19 -7.26
CA GLY A 90 0.81 -10.16 -7.07
C GLY A 90 0.36 -10.36 -5.61
N LEU A 91 1.05 -9.78 -4.63
CA LEU A 91 0.64 -9.83 -3.23
C LEU A 91 -0.08 -8.55 -2.82
N ARG A 92 -1.18 -8.68 -2.08
CA ARG A 92 -1.94 -7.54 -1.56
C ARG A 92 -1.32 -7.04 -0.26
N LEU A 93 -0.88 -5.78 -0.25
CA LEU A 93 -0.58 -4.99 0.94
C LEU A 93 -1.86 -4.26 1.37
N ASP A 94 -2.38 -4.60 2.54
CA ASP A 94 -3.64 -4.04 3.04
C ASP A 94 -3.60 -3.93 4.57
N THR A 95 -4.41 -3.03 5.12
CA THR A 95 -4.65 -2.89 6.56
C THR A 95 -5.99 -3.50 7.00
N THR A 96 -6.75 -4.03 6.05
CA THR A 96 -7.99 -4.77 6.29
C THR A 96 -7.73 -6.27 6.20
N ASP A 97 -8.05 -6.98 7.28
CA ASP A 97 -8.21 -8.42 7.26
C ASP A 97 -9.66 -8.76 6.85
N LEU A 98 -9.83 -9.44 5.72
CA LEU A 98 -11.16 -9.78 5.21
C LEU A 98 -11.89 -10.84 6.07
N ARG A 99 -11.18 -11.52 6.98
CA ARG A 99 -11.74 -12.52 7.88
C ARG A 99 -12.07 -11.94 9.26
N TYR A 100 -11.30 -10.97 9.72
CA TYR A 100 -11.36 -10.47 11.12
C TYR A 100 -11.64 -8.97 11.25
N GLY A 101 -11.69 -8.22 10.15
CA GLY A 101 -12.06 -6.80 10.13
C GLY A 101 -10.95 -5.83 9.71
N GLY A 102 -11.24 -4.54 9.85
CA GLY A 102 -10.30 -3.45 9.56
C GLY A 102 -9.19 -3.29 10.60
N ASP A 103 -8.33 -2.31 10.37
CA ASP A 103 -7.43 -1.72 11.37
C ASP A 103 -6.45 -2.69 12.05
N VAL A 104 -6.09 -3.77 11.37
CA VAL A 104 -5.11 -4.72 11.89
C VAL A 104 -3.67 -4.18 11.73
N GLY A 105 -3.45 -3.30 10.76
CA GLY A 105 -2.15 -2.74 10.36
C GLY A 105 -1.60 -3.43 9.10
N PRO A 106 -0.55 -2.87 8.47
CA PRO A 106 -0.06 -3.34 7.19
C PRO A 106 0.38 -4.81 7.21
N ARG A 107 -0.25 -5.62 6.37
CA ARG A 107 0.04 -7.04 6.16
C ARG A 107 0.02 -7.41 4.69
N TRP A 108 0.75 -8.48 4.39
CA TRP A 108 0.67 -9.18 3.11
C TRP A 108 -0.46 -10.21 3.13
N TYR A 109 -1.23 -10.25 2.05
CA TYR A 109 -2.22 -11.28 1.76
C TYR A 109 -1.95 -11.87 0.38
N ALA A 110 -1.97 -13.20 0.30
CA ALA A 110 -1.94 -13.92 -0.97
C ALA A 110 -3.32 -13.86 -1.67
N ASP A 111 -4.38 -13.74 -0.88
CA ASP A 111 -5.74 -13.63 -1.39
C ASP A 111 -6.01 -12.24 -1.96
N GLY A 112 -6.67 -12.23 -3.13
CA GLY A 112 -7.24 -11.02 -3.71
C GLY A 112 -8.41 -10.47 -2.88
N ARG A 113 -8.93 -9.32 -3.30
CA ARG A 113 -10.15 -8.74 -2.74
C ARG A 113 -11.06 -8.21 -3.83
N ASN A 114 -12.33 -8.04 -3.50
CA ASN A 114 -13.25 -7.32 -4.39
C ASN A 114 -12.78 -5.86 -4.52
N THR A 115 -12.50 -5.45 -5.76
CA THR A 115 -12.00 -4.11 -6.10
C THR A 115 -13.10 -3.19 -6.63
N ARG A 116 -14.38 -3.61 -6.58
CA ARG A 116 -15.51 -2.78 -7.01
C ARG A 116 -15.56 -1.49 -6.19
N GLY A 117 -15.63 -0.36 -6.88
CA GLY A 117 -15.63 0.98 -6.27
C GLY A 117 -14.25 1.50 -5.86
N PHE A 118 -13.17 0.80 -6.22
CA PHE A 118 -11.81 1.33 -6.14
C PHE A 118 -11.34 1.81 -7.52
N GLU A 119 -10.69 2.96 -7.54
CA GLU A 119 -9.91 3.44 -8.67
C GLU A 119 -8.57 2.70 -8.68
N ALA A 120 -8.29 1.97 -9.75
CA ALA A 120 -6.99 1.34 -9.98
C ALA A 120 -6.01 2.36 -10.57
N ARG A 121 -4.82 2.44 -9.98
CA ARG A 121 -3.72 3.35 -10.30
C ARG A 121 -2.37 2.64 -10.32
#